data_AF-A0A562SGX1-F1
#
_entry.id   AF-A0A562SGX1-F1
#
_cell.length_a   1.000
_cell.length_b   1.000
_cell.length_c   1.000
_cell.angle_alpha   90.00
_cell.angle_beta   90.00
_cell.angle_gamma   90.00
#
_symmetry.space_group_name_H-M   'P 1'
#
loop_
_entity.id
_entity.type
_entity.pdbx_description
1 polymer ?
#
loop_
_entity_poly.entity_id
_entity_poly.type
_entity_poly.pdbx_seq_one_letter_code
_entity_poly.pdbx_strand_id
1 'polypeptide(L)'
;MVSTDTTQLNRECSSWREQLRSYRNEMSQLRDQLQLMASGEKDKDVLTEVEHYHNQFYIQQINIHDLKQAIKSHDRRLQMEEMRPAGQPSPETLQEHEELHDQYEVLEHTLNELRSEFMHFMAKA
;
A
#
# COMPACT_ATOMS: atom_id res chain seq x y z
N MET A 1 7.90 -30.51 -11.32
CA MET A 1 8.52 -29.53 -10.41
C MET A 1 8.14 -28.07 -10.75
N VAL A 2 7.04 -27.82 -11.48
CA VAL A 2 6.67 -26.48 -12.01
C VAL A 2 5.69 -25.71 -11.10
N SER A 3 4.99 -26.39 -10.19
CA SER A 3 4.03 -25.76 -9.28
C SER A 3 4.66 -24.82 -8.24
N THR A 4 5.98 -24.93 -8.02
CA THR A 4 6.65 -24.24 -6.91
C THR A 4 6.74 -22.72 -7.14
N ASP A 5 7.03 -22.30 -8.37
CA ASP A 5 7.27 -20.89 -8.70
C ASP A 5 5.95 -20.10 -8.73
N THR A 6 4.92 -20.57 -9.44
CA THR A 6 3.61 -19.90 -9.46
C THR A 6 2.95 -19.86 -8.08
N THR A 7 3.11 -20.92 -7.27
CA THR A 7 2.62 -20.93 -5.88
C THR A 7 3.31 -19.86 -5.04
N GLN A 8 4.61 -19.63 -5.26
CA GLN A 8 5.34 -18.57 -4.58
C GLN A 8 4.81 -17.18 -4.98
N LEU A 9 4.68 -16.90 -6.27
CA LEU A 9 4.15 -15.61 -6.77
C LEU A 9 2.74 -15.31 -6.21
N ASN A 10 1.86 -16.30 -6.17
CA ASN A 10 0.51 -16.16 -5.59
C ASN A 10 0.54 -15.87 -4.07
N ARG A 11 1.49 -16.48 -3.34
CA ARG A 11 1.69 -16.21 -1.91
C ARG A 11 2.20 -14.80 -1.67
N GLU A 12 3.15 -14.33 -2.48
CA GLU A 12 3.68 -12.96 -2.42
C GLU A 12 2.56 -11.95 -2.69
N CYS A 13 1.78 -12.13 -3.77
CA CYS A 13 0.61 -11.30 -4.05
C CYS A 13 -0.40 -11.26 -2.89
N SER A 14 -0.65 -12.41 -2.26
CA SER A 14 -1.54 -12.51 -1.10
C SER A 14 -0.98 -11.76 0.11
N SER A 15 0.32 -11.88 0.35
CA SER A 15 1.03 -11.20 1.44
C SER A 15 0.98 -9.68 1.25
N TRP A 16 1.37 -9.17 0.08
CA TRP A 16 1.33 -7.73 -0.22
C TRP A 16 -0.07 -7.16 -0.06
N ARG A 17 -1.10 -7.87 -0.54
CA ARG A 17 -2.50 -7.41 -0.40
C ARG A 17 -2.97 -7.33 1.04
N GLU A 18 -2.49 -8.21 1.91
CA GLU A 18 -2.82 -8.16 3.33
C GLU A 18 -2.06 -7.05 4.05
N GLN A 19 -0.79 -6.84 3.73
CA GLN A 19 -0.02 -5.71 4.25
C GLN A 19 -0.61 -4.37 3.82
N LEU A 20 -0.98 -4.21 2.54
CA LEU A 20 -1.68 -3.03 2.04
C LEU A 20 -3.03 -2.80 2.74
N ARG A 21 -3.73 -3.86 3.15
CA ARG A 21 -4.94 -3.73 3.97
C ARG A 21 -4.60 -3.19 5.36
N SER A 22 -3.56 -3.73 5.99
CA SER A 22 -3.07 -3.27 7.29
C SER A 22 -2.71 -1.77 7.23
N TYR A 23 -1.91 -1.37 6.24
CA TYR A 23 -1.55 0.03 6.03
C TYR A 23 -2.76 0.93 5.80
N ARG A 24 -3.76 0.50 5.02
CA ARG A 24 -4.99 1.30 4.84
C ARG A 24 -5.72 1.54 6.17
N ASN A 25 -5.79 0.52 7.02
CA ASN A 25 -6.44 0.62 8.32
C ASN A 25 -5.65 1.56 9.24
N GLU A 26 -4.33 1.43 9.26
CA GLU A 26 -3.43 2.31 10.00
C GLU A 26 -3.57 3.77 9.54
N MET A 27 -3.48 4.07 8.24
CA MET A 27 -3.66 5.43 7.71
C MET A 27 -5.03 6.02 8.05
N SER A 28 -6.08 5.19 8.11
CA SER A 28 -7.41 5.64 8.54
C SER A 28 -7.40 6.03 10.03
N GLN A 29 -6.76 5.24 10.89
CA GLN A 29 -6.64 5.55 12.32
C GLN A 29 -5.81 6.81 12.56
N LEU A 30 -4.69 7.00 11.84
CA LEU A 30 -3.86 8.21 11.96
C LEU A 30 -4.63 9.46 11.54
N ARG A 31 -5.40 9.37 10.44
CA ARG A 31 -6.27 10.47 10.01
C ARG A 31 -7.34 10.80 11.06
N ASP A 32 -7.94 9.79 11.67
CA ASP A 32 -8.96 10.01 12.71
C ASP A 32 -8.33 10.66 13.97
N GLN A 33 -7.10 10.27 14.34
CA GLN A 33 -6.32 10.93 15.41
C GLN A 33 -5.99 12.39 15.06
N LEU A 34 -5.56 12.65 13.82
CA LEU A 34 -5.29 14.00 13.32
C LEU A 34 -6.54 14.89 13.44
N GLN A 35 -7.71 14.37 13.08
CA GLN A 35 -8.97 15.11 13.17
C GLN A 35 -9.36 15.42 14.63
N LEU A 36 -9.13 14.49 15.55
CA LEU A 36 -9.35 14.72 16.97
C LEU A 36 -8.42 15.80 17.53
N MET A 37 -7.14 15.78 17.15
CA MET A 37 -6.18 16.80 17.56
C MET A 37 -6.54 18.18 17.00
N ALA A 38 -6.91 18.26 15.72
CA ALA A 38 -7.32 19.51 15.09
C ALA A 38 -8.62 20.11 15.67
N SER A 39 -9.40 19.32 16.42
CA SER A 39 -10.68 19.75 16.98
C SER A 39 -10.47 20.76 18.11
N GLY A 40 -10.59 22.05 17.77
CA GLY A 40 -10.45 23.16 18.73
C GLY A 40 -9.12 23.91 18.62
N GLU A 41 -8.24 23.48 17.71
CA GLU A 41 -6.98 24.16 17.42
C GLU A 41 -7.23 25.51 16.71
N LYS A 42 -6.43 26.52 17.06
CA LYS A 42 -6.51 27.89 16.53
C LYS A 42 -5.17 28.41 16.03
N ASP A 43 -4.07 27.73 16.35
CA ASP A 43 -2.76 28.06 15.81
C ASP A 43 -2.73 27.75 14.31
N LYS A 44 -2.40 28.79 13.51
CA LYS A 44 -2.38 28.68 12.05
C LYS A 44 -1.27 27.77 11.54
N ASP A 45 -0.15 27.73 12.25
CA ASP A 45 0.99 26.92 11.83
C ASP A 45 0.64 25.43 12.04
N VAL A 46 0.01 25.10 13.18
CA VAL A 46 -0.50 23.75 13.45
C VAL A 46 -1.58 23.35 12.47
N LEU A 47 -2.53 24.24 12.15
CA LEU A 47 -3.60 23.94 11.18
C LEU A 47 -3.06 23.72 9.75
N THR A 48 -1.95 24.37 9.38
CA THR A 48 -1.30 24.15 8.08
C THR A 48 -0.69 22.75 8.02
N GLU A 49 -0.01 22.32 9.09
CA GLU A 49 0.51 20.95 9.19
C GLU A 49 -0.63 19.91 9.21
N VAL A 50 -1.75 20.20 9.87
CA VAL A 50 -2.94 19.35 9.83
C VAL A 50 -3.44 19.16 8.40
N GLU A 51 -3.55 20.22 7.61
CA GLU A 51 -3.96 20.12 6.21
C GLU A 51 -2.96 19.30 5.39
N HIS A 52 -1.65 19.51 5.62
CA HIS A 52 -0.59 18.73 4.99
C HIS A 52 -0.77 17.23 5.25
N TYR A 53 -0.87 16.80 6.51
CA TYR A 53 -1.03 15.37 6.85
C TYR A 53 -2.36 14.81 6.35
N HIS A 54 -3.45 15.58 6.41
CA HIS A 54 -4.73 15.13 5.87
C HIS A 54 -4.63 14.82 4.37
N ASN A 55 -3.99 15.70 3.60
CA ASN A 55 -3.78 15.52 2.17
C ASN A 55 -2.86 14.32 1.89
N GLN A 56 -1.77 14.16 2.66
CA GLN A 56 -0.88 13.00 2.52
C GLN A 56 -1.62 11.69 2.79
N PHE A 57 -2.38 11.59 3.89
CA PHE A 57 -3.17 10.37 4.17
C PHE A 57 -4.17 10.07 3.06
N TYR A 58 -4.83 11.09 2.51
CA TYR A 58 -5.76 10.90 1.40
C TYR A 58 -5.07 10.35 0.15
N ILE A 59 -3.94 10.93 -0.25
CA ILE A 59 -3.14 10.48 -1.40
C ILE A 59 -2.68 9.03 -1.19
N GLN A 60 -2.15 8.71 -0.01
CA GLN A 60 -1.65 7.36 0.24
C GLN A 60 -2.78 6.31 0.31
N GLN A 61 -3.99 6.68 0.74
CA GLN A 61 -5.14 5.79 0.66
C GLN A 61 -5.52 5.44 -0.79
N ILE A 62 -5.37 6.39 -1.72
CA ILE A 62 -5.56 6.15 -3.16
C ILE A 62 -4.47 5.22 -3.68
N ASN A 63 -3.20 5.52 -3.40
CA ASN A 63 -2.06 4.69 -3.83
C ASN A 63 -2.19 3.23 -3.35
N ILE A 64 -2.55 3.04 -2.07
CA ILE A 64 -2.82 1.72 -1.50
C ILE A 64 -3.96 1.01 -2.24
N HIS A 65 -5.04 1.74 -2.54
CA HIS A 65 -6.17 1.16 -3.26
C HIS A 65 -5.73 0.68 -4.65
N ASP A 66 -5.06 1.52 -5.41
CA ASP A 66 -4.70 1.28 -6.80
C ASP A 66 -3.69 0.15 -6.93
N LEU A 67 -2.62 0.16 -6.12
CA LEU A 67 -1.65 -0.93 -6.10
C LEU A 67 -2.29 -2.27 -5.71
N LYS A 68 -3.18 -2.27 -4.71
CA LYS A 68 -3.91 -3.49 -4.31
C LYS A 68 -4.80 -4.02 -5.44
N GLN A 69 -5.41 -3.16 -6.26
CA GLN A 69 -6.19 -3.59 -7.43
C GLN A 69 -5.30 -4.12 -8.55
N ALA A 70 -4.14 -3.51 -8.76
CA ALA A 70 -3.14 -3.99 -9.72
C ALA A 70 -2.65 -5.40 -9.35
N ILE A 71 -2.22 -5.60 -8.10
CA ILE A 71 -1.82 -6.93 -7.59
C ILE A 71 -2.95 -7.96 -7.70
N LYS A 72 -4.19 -7.56 -7.43
CA LYS A 72 -5.35 -8.47 -7.59
C LYS A 72 -5.59 -8.86 -9.05
N SER A 73 -5.37 -7.95 -9.99
CA SER A 73 -5.52 -8.22 -11.42
C SER A 73 -4.41 -9.14 -11.92
N HIS A 74 -3.19 -8.91 -11.44
CA HIS A 74 -2.03 -9.77 -11.67
C HIS A 74 -2.22 -11.20 -11.15
N ASP A 75 -2.64 -11.36 -9.88
CA ASP A 75 -2.95 -12.65 -9.25
C ASP A 75 -3.98 -13.45 -10.07
N ARG A 76 -5.01 -12.78 -10.60
CA ARG A 76 -5.98 -13.43 -11.51
C ARG A 76 -5.34 -13.89 -12.81
N ARG A 77 -4.41 -13.11 -13.37
CA ARG A 77 -3.71 -13.48 -14.60
C ARG A 77 -2.80 -14.68 -14.38
N LEU A 78 -2.05 -14.71 -13.27
CA LEU A 78 -1.24 -15.86 -12.86
C LEU A 78 -2.07 -17.14 -12.80
N GLN A 79 -3.24 -17.09 -12.15
CA GLN A 79 -4.17 -18.23 -12.07
C GLN A 79 -4.67 -18.69 -13.45
N MET A 80 -4.93 -17.76 -14.37
CA MET A 80 -5.34 -18.11 -15.74
C MET A 80 -4.20 -18.77 -16.53
N GLU A 81 -2.96 -18.28 -16.39
CA GLU A 81 -1.80 -18.84 -17.07
C GLU A 81 -1.42 -20.22 -16.53
N GLU A 82 -1.59 -20.46 -15.23
CA GLU A 82 -1.39 -21.77 -14.61
C GLU A 82 -2.32 -22.85 -15.19
N MET A 83 -3.54 -22.48 -15.58
CA MET A 83 -4.50 -23.39 -16.20
C MET A 83 -4.20 -23.70 -17.68
N ARG A 84 -3.24 -23.01 -18.32
CA ARG A 84 -2.89 -23.24 -19.73
C ARG A 84 -2.06 -24.52 -19.88
N PRO A 85 -2.09 -25.19 -21.05
CA PRO A 85 -1.32 -26.43 -21.29
C PRO A 85 0.20 -26.27 -21.10
N ALA A 86 0.74 -25.06 -21.28
CA ALA A 86 2.13 -24.73 -21.03
C ALA A 86 2.49 -24.69 -19.53
N GLY A 87 1.50 -24.41 -18.67
CA GLY A 87 1.61 -24.44 -17.20
C GLY A 87 2.63 -23.47 -16.59
N GLN A 88 3.05 -22.44 -17.32
CA GLN A 88 4.08 -21.49 -16.90
C GLN A 88 3.64 -20.04 -17.16
N PRO A 89 3.94 -19.11 -16.24
CA PRO A 89 3.75 -17.69 -16.47
C PRO A 89 4.56 -17.21 -17.68
N SER A 90 4.00 -16.27 -18.44
CA SER A 90 4.74 -15.61 -19.51
C SER A 90 5.86 -14.70 -18.95
N PRO A 91 6.93 -14.42 -19.71
CA PRO A 91 7.95 -13.46 -19.30
C PRO A 91 7.38 -12.08 -18.96
N GLU A 92 6.33 -11.67 -19.69
CA GLU A 92 5.57 -10.44 -19.46
C GLU A 92 4.88 -10.47 -18.08
N THR A 93 4.30 -11.60 -17.70
CA THR A 93 3.72 -11.77 -16.37
C THR A 93 4.79 -11.72 -15.28
N LEU A 94 5.95 -12.34 -15.48
CA LEU A 94 7.03 -12.27 -14.49
C LEU A 94 7.56 -10.84 -14.32
N GLN A 95 7.74 -10.12 -15.43
CA GLN A 95 8.16 -8.72 -15.39
C GLN A 95 7.15 -7.84 -14.64
N GLU A 96 5.84 -7.99 -14.90
CA GLU A 96 4.83 -7.24 -14.14
C GLU A 96 4.87 -7.57 -12.64
N HIS A 97 5.23 -8.80 -12.27
CA HIS A 97 5.37 -9.17 -10.86
C HIS A 97 6.50 -8.38 -10.18
N GLU A 98 7.64 -8.28 -10.84
CA GLU A 98 8.79 -7.49 -10.38
C GLU A 98 8.42 -5.99 -10.28
N GLU A 99 7.74 -5.44 -11.29
CA GLU A 99 7.28 -4.05 -11.27
C GLU A 99 6.29 -3.76 -10.13
N LEU A 100 5.42 -4.72 -9.79
CA LEU A 100 4.50 -4.61 -8.66
C LEU A 100 5.21 -4.73 -7.32
N HIS A 101 6.26 -5.55 -7.24
CA HIS A 101 7.11 -5.65 -6.06
C HIS A 101 7.82 -4.33 -5.79
N ASP A 102 8.44 -3.73 -6.79
CA ASP A 102 9.12 -2.43 -6.65
C ASP A 102 8.15 -1.33 -6.21
N GLN A 103 6.95 -1.29 -6.81
CA GLN A 103 5.88 -0.36 -6.39
C GLN A 103 5.43 -0.59 -4.95
N TYR A 104 5.36 -1.86 -4.52
CA TYR A 104 5.04 -2.21 -3.15
C TYR A 104 6.10 -1.71 -2.17
N GLU A 105 7.39 -1.95 -2.44
CA GLU A 105 8.49 -1.51 -1.58
C GLU A 105 8.54 0.02 -1.45
N VAL A 106 8.38 0.74 -2.57
CA VAL A 106 8.35 2.21 -2.57
C VAL A 106 7.18 2.74 -1.75
N LEU A 107 5.99 2.16 -1.92
CA LEU A 107 4.82 2.58 -1.15
C LEU A 107 4.97 2.24 0.33
N GLU A 108 5.47 1.06 0.66
CA GLU A 108 5.75 0.63 2.03
C GLU A 108 6.70 1.61 2.73
N HIS A 109 7.79 2.00 2.08
CA HIS A 109 8.72 2.98 2.60
C HIS A 109 8.04 4.33 2.86
N THR A 110 7.33 4.85 1.85
CA THR A 110 6.61 6.13 1.92
C THR A 110 5.62 6.16 3.09
N LEU A 111 4.90 5.06 3.31
CA LEU A 111 3.92 4.95 4.40
C LEU A 111 4.59 4.92 5.77
N ASN A 112 5.71 4.21 5.90
CA ASN A 112 6.47 4.17 7.15
C ASN A 112 7.09 5.53 7.49
N GLU A 113 7.60 6.25 6.50
CA GLU A 113 8.12 7.62 6.66
C GLU A 113 7.00 8.57 7.10
N LEU A 114 5.88 8.61 6.37
CA LEU A 114 4.73 9.44 6.70
C LEU A 114 4.22 9.19 8.12
N ARG A 115 4.18 7.91 8.55
CA ARG A 115 3.82 7.56 9.93
C ARG A 115 4.82 8.14 10.92
N SER A 116 6.11 7.98 10.67
CA SER A 116 7.17 8.47 11.57
C SER A 116 7.11 9.99 11.71
N GLU A 117 6.95 10.70 10.59
CA GLU A 117 6.80 12.16 10.57
C GLU A 117 5.56 12.62 11.34
N PHE A 118 4.42 11.96 11.10
CA PHE A 118 3.18 12.25 11.81
C PHE A 118 3.29 12.02 13.33
N MET A 119 3.95 10.94 13.76
CA MET A 119 4.16 10.68 15.19
C MET A 119 5.04 11.75 15.84
N HIS A 120 6.06 12.24 15.13
CA HIS A 120 6.89 13.34 15.60
C HIS A 120 6.13 14.66 15.69
N PHE A 121 5.24 14.92 14.73
CA PHE A 121 4.34 16.06 14.78
C PHE A 121 3.38 15.99 15.99
N MET A 122 2.73 14.84 16.20
CA MET A 122 1.82 14.60 17.33
C MET A 122 2.51 14.69 18.70
N ALA A 123 3.82 14.42 18.77
CA ALA A 123 4.59 14.57 20.00
C ALA A 123 4.96 16.03 20.34
N LYS A 124 4.85 16.94 19.37
CA LYS A 124 5.17 18.36 19.50
C LYS A 124 3.96 19.26 19.64
N ALA A 125 2.83 18.85 19.06
CA ALA A 125 1.52 19.51 19.19
C ALA A 125 0.93 19.26 20.59
#